data_AF-A0A5S3QJ24-F1
#
_entry.id   AF-A0A5S3QJ24-F1
#
_cell.length_a   1.000
_cell.length_b   1.000
_cell.length_c   1.000
_cell.angle_alpha   90.00
_cell.angle_beta   90.00
_cell.angle_gamma   90.00
#
_symmetry.space_group_name_H-M   'P 1'
#
loop_
_entity.id
_entity.type
_entity.pdbx_description
1 polymer ?
#
loop_
_entity_poly.entity_id
_entity_poly.type
_entity_poly.pdbx_seq_one_letter_code
_entity_poly.pdbx_strand_id
1 'polypeptide(L)'
;MYLVSGAFILYLSRKNNLHYIILGFLLITSLITSARTGIVSFLVVFSIYNFLQLYKYLYKGSPKGLLLLLMNIGLLIGSVFLIFSIRGKASLSGSGRLKLNEIAFNIFQDNPIMGVGFGSTTYSHIGGMLPHNLFFQALAQGGIIYFVPLFIFIITLLLTCLNNNSKYFYLFILILFGAMLIPNILSSRFIGVVFLIFVLSLENNKNKRAYPI
;
A
#
# COMPACT_ATOMS: atom_id res chain seq x y z
N MET A 1 -0.80 -5.51 -6.77
CA MET A 1 -1.47 -4.29 -6.30
C MET A 1 -2.86 -4.15 -6.86
N TYR A 2 -3.06 -4.09 -8.19
CA TYR A 2 -4.41 -4.02 -8.80
C TYR A 2 -5.44 -5.04 -8.27
N LEU A 3 -5.09 -6.32 -8.22
CA LEU A 3 -5.99 -7.38 -7.75
C LEU A 3 -6.39 -7.18 -6.28
N VAL A 4 -5.44 -6.75 -5.46
CA VAL A 4 -5.62 -6.53 -4.03
C VAL A 4 -6.44 -5.26 -3.76
N SER A 5 -6.15 -4.17 -4.47
CA SER A 5 -6.95 -2.94 -4.38
C SER A 5 -8.39 -3.18 -4.86
N GLY A 6 -8.58 -3.96 -5.92
CA GLY A 6 -9.89 -4.39 -6.40
C GLY A 6 -10.64 -5.25 -5.37
N ALA A 7 -9.97 -6.22 -4.75
CA ALA A 7 -10.53 -7.03 -3.69
C ALA A 7 -10.96 -6.18 -2.48
N PHE A 8 -10.16 -5.17 -2.09
CA PHE A 8 -10.50 -4.27 -1.00
C PHE A 8 -11.71 -3.37 -1.32
N ILE A 9 -11.82 -2.85 -2.54
CA ILE A 9 -12.99 -2.09 -2.98
C ILE A 9 -14.25 -2.96 -2.96
N LEU A 10 -14.18 -4.19 -3.50
CA LEU A 10 -15.29 -5.13 -3.50
C LEU A 10 -15.74 -5.47 -2.08
N TYR A 11 -14.78 -5.65 -1.15
CA TYR A 11 -15.07 -5.83 0.26
C TYR A 11 -15.85 -4.66 0.87
N LEU A 12 -15.52 -3.42 0.48
CA LEU A 12 -16.17 -2.21 0.99
C LEU A 12 -17.53 -1.90 0.35
N SER A 13 -17.83 -2.50 -0.81
CA SER A 13 -19.08 -2.26 -1.55
C SER A 13 -20.24 -3.16 -1.12
N ARG A 14 -19.99 -4.26 -0.37
CA ARG A 14 -20.94 -5.23 0.22
C ARG A 14 -22.36 -5.25 -0.40
N LYS A 15 -22.48 -5.63 -1.68
CA LYS A 15 -23.76 -5.58 -2.39
C LYS A 15 -24.41 -6.95 -2.63
N ASN A 16 -23.63 -8.03 -2.84
CA ASN A 16 -24.19 -9.35 -3.18
C ASN A 16 -23.24 -10.54 -2.87
N ASN A 17 -23.76 -11.76 -2.73
CA ASN A 17 -22.97 -12.97 -2.40
C ASN A 17 -21.89 -13.31 -3.45
N LEU A 18 -22.14 -12.98 -4.72
CA LEU A 18 -21.18 -13.11 -5.82
C LEU A 18 -19.87 -12.33 -5.58
N HIS A 19 -19.91 -11.25 -4.79
CA HIS A 19 -18.74 -10.43 -4.49
C HIS A 19 -17.71 -11.19 -3.65
N TYR A 20 -18.14 -12.09 -2.76
CA TYR A 20 -17.23 -12.88 -1.93
C TYR A 20 -16.49 -13.94 -2.76
N ILE A 21 -17.15 -14.50 -3.78
CA ILE A 21 -16.54 -15.45 -4.72
C ILE A 21 -15.47 -14.74 -5.55
N ILE A 22 -15.79 -13.56 -6.09
CA ILE A 22 -14.84 -12.74 -6.86
C ILE A 22 -13.68 -12.28 -5.98
N LEU A 23 -13.93 -11.90 -4.73
CA LEU A 23 -12.90 -11.52 -3.77
C LEU A 23 -11.95 -12.70 -3.48
N GLY A 24 -12.51 -13.89 -3.23
CA GLY A 24 -11.72 -15.11 -3.04
C GLY A 24 -10.84 -15.42 -4.25
N PHE A 25 -11.41 -15.33 -5.45
CA PHE A 25 -10.68 -15.53 -6.70
C PHE A 25 -9.53 -14.52 -6.85
N LEU A 26 -9.78 -13.22 -6.64
CA LEU A 26 -8.75 -12.18 -6.74
C LEU A 26 -7.60 -12.38 -5.74
N LEU A 27 -7.88 -12.83 -4.51
CA LEU A 27 -6.85 -13.12 -3.52
C LEU A 27 -6.04 -14.37 -3.88
N ILE A 28 -6.68 -15.43 -4.38
CA ILE A 28 -6.01 -16.65 -4.86
C ILE A 28 -5.12 -16.33 -6.06
N THR A 29 -5.62 -15.58 -7.05
CA THR A 29 -4.82 -15.13 -8.18
C THR A 29 -3.66 -14.25 -7.72
N SER A 30 -3.85 -13.40 -6.70
CA SER A 30 -2.76 -12.61 -6.12
C SER A 30 -1.70 -13.48 -5.41
N LEU A 31 -2.07 -14.63 -4.85
CA LEU A 31 -1.16 -15.60 -4.25
C LEU A 31 -0.32 -16.30 -5.32
N ILE A 32 -0.96 -16.71 -6.42
CA ILE A 32 -0.32 -17.43 -7.53
C ILE A 32 0.63 -16.51 -8.32
N THR A 33 0.26 -15.25 -8.55
CA THR A 33 1.00 -14.31 -9.44
C THR A 33 2.26 -13.69 -8.83
N SER A 34 2.86 -14.30 -7.80
CA SER A 34 4.07 -13.81 -7.13
C SER A 34 3.97 -12.40 -6.51
N ALA A 35 2.76 -11.83 -6.39
CA ALA A 35 2.51 -10.53 -5.76
C ALA A 35 2.45 -10.62 -4.22
N ARG A 36 3.47 -11.27 -3.63
CA ARG A 36 3.63 -11.53 -2.18
C ARG A 36 3.57 -10.25 -1.33
N THR A 37 4.12 -9.16 -1.85
CA THR A 37 4.07 -7.83 -1.21
C THR A 37 2.67 -7.23 -1.20
N GLY A 38 1.84 -7.54 -2.20
CA GLY A 38 0.44 -7.12 -2.26
C GLY A 38 -0.40 -7.77 -1.17
N ILE A 39 -0.20 -9.05 -0.90
CA ILE A 39 -0.92 -9.78 0.17
C ILE A 39 -0.49 -9.29 1.54
N VAL A 40 0.81 -9.10 1.78
CA VAL A 40 1.29 -8.53 3.05
C VAL A 40 0.69 -7.13 3.27
N SER A 41 0.68 -6.28 2.24
CA SER A 41 0.07 -4.94 2.33
C SER A 41 -1.44 -5.01 2.57
N PHE A 42 -2.13 -5.94 1.92
CA PHE A 42 -3.55 -6.22 2.18
C PHE A 42 -3.79 -6.57 3.63
N LEU A 43 -3.02 -7.53 4.16
CA LEU A 43 -3.17 -8.03 5.52
C LEU A 43 -2.93 -6.92 6.54
N VAL A 44 -1.85 -6.15 6.38
CA VAL A 44 -1.54 -5.02 7.27
C VAL A 44 -2.67 -3.99 7.26
N VAL A 45 -3.11 -3.53 6.09
CA VAL A 45 -4.16 -2.51 6.02
C VAL A 45 -5.53 -3.05 6.44
N PHE A 46 -5.83 -4.30 6.11
CA PHE A 46 -7.03 -4.96 6.58
C PHE A 46 -7.04 -5.08 8.11
N SER A 47 -5.91 -5.44 8.73
CA SER A 47 -5.77 -5.47 10.19
C SER A 47 -5.95 -4.09 10.81
N ILE A 48 -5.33 -3.03 10.26
CA ILE A 48 -5.52 -1.65 10.75
C ILE A 48 -7.00 -1.24 10.66
N TYR A 49 -7.64 -1.50 9.51
CA TYR A 49 -9.04 -1.18 9.29
C TYR A 49 -9.96 -1.91 10.28
N ASN A 50 -9.76 -3.22 10.49
CA ASN A 50 -10.58 -3.97 11.42
C ASN A 50 -10.27 -3.64 12.88
N PHE A 51 -9.04 -3.25 13.22
CA PHE A 51 -8.69 -2.78 14.57
C PHE A 51 -9.43 -1.48 14.93
N LEU A 52 -9.55 -0.54 13.99
CA LEU A 52 -10.35 0.67 14.20
C LEU A 52 -11.85 0.38 14.32
N GLN A 53 -12.36 -0.62 13.58
CA GLN A 53 -13.74 -1.10 13.73
C GLN A 53 -13.96 -1.82 15.07
N LEU A 54 -12.97 -2.60 15.51
CA LEU A 54 -13.00 -3.35 16.76
C LEU A 54 -13.26 -2.43 17.96
N TYR A 55 -12.54 -1.30 18.04
CA TYR A 55 -12.74 -0.30 19.08
C TYR A 55 -14.20 0.17 19.15
N LYS A 56 -14.82 0.42 17.99
CA LYS A 56 -16.23 0.84 17.88
C LYS A 56 -17.23 -0.26 18.30
N TYR A 57 -16.92 -1.53 18.06
CA TYR A 57 -17.79 -2.66 18.43
C TYR A 57 -17.60 -3.13 19.88
N LEU A 58 -16.37 -3.04 20.41
CA LEU A 58 -16.07 -3.30 21.82
C LEU A 58 -16.77 -2.28 22.72
N TYR A 59 -16.75 -0.99 22.35
CA TYR A 59 -17.48 0.05 23.09
C TYR A 59 -19.00 -0.20 23.13
N LYS A 60 -19.54 -0.88 22.11
CA LYS A 60 -20.97 -1.24 22.04
C LYS A 60 -21.29 -2.62 22.64
N GLY A 61 -20.33 -3.34 23.21
CA GLY A 61 -20.54 -4.66 23.81
C GLY A 61 -21.05 -5.73 22.84
N SER A 62 -20.87 -5.57 21.53
CA SER A 62 -21.45 -6.49 20.55
C SER A 62 -20.59 -7.76 20.40
N PRO A 63 -21.19 -8.97 20.32
CA PRO A 63 -20.46 -10.22 20.06
C PRO A 63 -19.70 -10.19 18.71
N LYS A 64 -20.09 -9.28 17.80
CA LYS A 64 -19.38 -9.03 16.55
C LYS A 64 -17.95 -8.50 16.77
N GLY A 65 -17.71 -7.78 17.88
CA GLY A 65 -16.37 -7.32 18.24
C GLY A 65 -15.42 -8.48 18.56
N LEU A 66 -15.91 -9.47 19.32
CA LEU A 66 -15.11 -10.63 19.69
C LEU A 66 -14.77 -11.51 18.47
N LEU A 67 -15.72 -11.69 17.55
CA LEU A 67 -15.48 -12.37 16.27
C LEU A 67 -14.44 -11.63 15.40
N LEU A 68 -14.52 -10.30 15.32
CA LEU A 68 -13.54 -9.47 14.61
C LEU A 68 -12.15 -9.57 15.24
N LEU A 69 -12.06 -9.69 16.56
CA LEU A 69 -10.79 -9.85 17.29
C LEU A 69 -10.14 -11.18 16.93
N LEU A 70 -10.89 -12.28 17.03
CA LEU A 70 -10.42 -13.62 16.67
C LEU A 70 -10.00 -13.71 15.21
N MET A 71 -10.74 -13.07 14.30
CA MET A 71 -10.39 -13.03 12.88
C MET A 71 -9.09 -12.26 12.62
N ASN A 72 -8.85 -11.15 13.34
CA ASN A 72 -7.58 -10.42 13.23
C ASN A 72 -6.40 -11.21 13.78
N ILE A 73 -6.57 -11.89 14.92
CA ILE A 73 -5.52 -12.75 15.49
C ILE A 73 -5.20 -13.89 14.52
N GLY A 74 -6.22 -14.56 13.97
CA GLY A 74 -6.04 -15.61 12.97
C GLY A 74 -5.33 -15.12 11.71
N LEU A 75 -5.66 -13.92 11.22
CA LEU A 75 -4.97 -13.32 10.08
C LEU A 75 -3.52 -12.95 10.39
N LEU A 76 -3.23 -12.42 11.57
CA LEU A 76 -1.86 -12.12 12.00
C LEU A 76 -1.03 -13.40 12.11
N ILE A 77 -1.55 -14.44 12.78
CA ILE A 77 -0.88 -15.74 12.90
C ILE A 77 -0.67 -16.36 11.52
N GLY A 78 -1.69 -16.37 10.66
CA GLY A 78 -1.59 -16.88 9.29
C GLY A 78 -0.58 -16.11 8.44
N SER A 79 -0.48 -14.78 8.63
CA SER A 79 0.50 -13.95 7.94
C SER A 79 1.92 -14.27 8.37
N VAL A 80 2.15 -14.44 9.67
CA VAL A 80 3.45 -14.81 10.25
C VAL A 80 3.83 -16.21 9.79
N PHE A 81 2.91 -17.16 9.84
CA PHE A 81 3.11 -18.53 9.36
C PHE A 81 3.50 -18.55 7.88
N LEU A 82 2.76 -17.85 7.00
CA LEU A 82 3.10 -17.74 5.58
C LEU A 82 4.50 -17.15 5.37
N ILE A 83 4.88 -16.13 6.15
CA ILE A 83 6.23 -15.55 6.09
C ILE A 83 7.29 -16.59 6.46
N PHE A 84 7.09 -17.35 7.54
CA PHE A 84 8.03 -18.37 8.02
C PHE A 84 8.11 -19.59 7.09
N SER A 85 6.98 -20.10 6.61
CA SER A 85 6.92 -21.26 5.70
C SER A 85 7.58 -20.99 4.35
N ILE A 86 7.54 -19.74 3.89
CA ILE A 86 8.09 -19.35 2.58
C ILE A 86 9.54 -18.88 2.69
N ARG A 87 9.97 -18.27 3.82
CA ARG A 87 11.35 -17.77 4.00
C ARG A 87 12.31 -18.76 4.66
N GLY A 88 11.82 -19.79 5.36
CA GLY A 88 12.67 -20.63 6.20
C GLY A 88 13.41 -19.82 7.29
N LYS A 89 14.39 -20.45 7.97
CA LYS A 89 15.19 -19.84 9.07
C LYS A 89 16.03 -18.61 8.67
N ALA A 90 16.08 -18.26 7.38
CA ALA A 90 16.81 -17.08 6.87
C ALA A 90 16.09 -15.74 7.10
N SER A 91 14.96 -15.72 7.82
CA SER A 91 14.12 -14.52 8.05
C SER A 91 14.81 -13.40 8.86
N LEU A 92 15.79 -13.73 9.71
CA LEU A 92 16.48 -12.78 10.58
C LEU A 92 17.75 -12.18 9.97
N SER A 93 18.29 -12.73 8.88
CA SER A 93 19.32 -12.04 8.09
C SER A 93 18.62 -11.05 7.16
N GLY A 94 18.82 -9.76 7.42
CA GLY A 94 18.13 -8.67 6.72
C GLY A 94 18.14 -8.87 5.21
N SER A 95 16.98 -8.72 4.57
CA SER A 95 16.72 -8.96 3.14
C SER A 95 17.52 -8.08 2.14
N GLY A 96 18.67 -7.53 2.52
CA GLY A 96 19.43 -6.52 1.78
C GLY A 96 18.77 -5.14 1.76
N ARG A 97 17.47 -5.05 2.04
CA ARG A 97 16.66 -3.83 1.94
C ARG A 97 17.15 -2.66 2.78
N LEU A 98 17.60 -2.91 4.01
CA LEU A 98 18.16 -1.84 4.86
C LEU A 98 19.44 -1.27 4.22
N LYS A 99 20.34 -2.16 3.77
CA LYS A 99 21.56 -1.77 3.05
C LYS A 99 21.25 -1.05 1.74
N LEU A 100 20.21 -1.45 1.01
CA LEU A 100 19.78 -0.75 -0.21
C LEU A 100 19.23 0.65 0.08
N ASN A 101 18.50 0.83 1.18
CA ASN A 101 18.02 2.15 1.60
C ASN A 101 19.17 3.05 2.07
N GLU A 102 20.16 2.47 2.76
CA GLU A 102 21.38 3.16 3.17
C GLU A 102 22.19 3.64 1.95
N ILE A 103 22.40 2.77 0.97
CA ILE A 103 23.04 3.13 -0.30
C ILE A 103 22.27 4.25 -1.01
N ALA A 104 20.94 4.14 -1.09
CA ALA A 104 20.10 5.17 -1.70
C ALA A 104 20.21 6.52 -0.97
N PHE A 105 20.33 6.49 0.35
CA PHE A 105 20.51 7.69 1.15
C PHE A 105 21.89 8.31 0.93
N ASN A 106 22.95 7.51 0.85
CA ASN A 106 24.30 8.00 0.53
C ASN A 106 24.34 8.65 -0.86
N ILE A 107 23.71 8.02 -1.86
CA ILE A 107 23.58 8.60 -3.21
C ILE A 107 22.86 9.96 -3.18
N PHE A 108 21.82 10.08 -2.35
CA PHE A 108 21.13 11.35 -2.13
C PHE A 108 22.03 12.39 -1.46
N GLN A 109 22.83 12.00 -0.47
CA GLN A 109 23.78 12.92 0.17
C GLN A 109 24.81 13.46 -0.83
N ASP A 110 25.24 12.62 -1.78
CA ASP A 110 26.16 13.02 -2.85
C ASP A 110 25.49 13.92 -3.91
N ASN A 111 24.18 13.76 -4.15
CA ASN A 111 23.43 14.47 -5.19
C ASN A 111 22.07 15.00 -4.67
N PRO A 112 22.04 15.93 -3.69
CA PRO A 112 20.82 16.24 -2.95
C PRO A 112 19.78 17.00 -3.77
N ILE A 113 20.20 17.77 -4.78
CA ILE A 113 19.30 18.65 -5.55
C ILE A 113 18.58 17.87 -6.64
N MET A 114 19.33 17.21 -7.53
CA MET A 114 18.81 16.55 -8.74
C MET A 114 18.80 15.01 -8.67
N GLY A 115 19.49 14.40 -7.70
CA GLY A 115 19.71 12.95 -7.67
C GLY A 115 20.55 12.45 -8.86
N VAL A 116 20.55 11.14 -9.07
CA VAL A 116 21.34 10.47 -10.14
C VAL A 116 20.53 10.11 -11.39
N GLY A 117 19.26 10.52 -11.47
CA GLY A 117 18.35 10.25 -12.58
C GLY A 117 17.56 8.94 -12.48
N PHE A 118 16.52 8.82 -13.32
CA PHE A 118 15.56 7.70 -13.31
C PHE A 118 15.99 6.48 -14.16
N GLY A 119 17.14 6.56 -14.84
CA GLY A 119 17.67 5.45 -15.63
C GLY A 119 18.02 4.26 -14.73
N SER A 120 17.41 3.10 -14.99
CA SER A 120 17.74 1.87 -14.24
C SER A 120 19.21 1.49 -14.41
N THR A 121 19.78 1.76 -15.59
CA THR A 121 21.21 1.59 -15.89
C THR A 121 22.05 2.55 -15.06
N THR A 122 21.74 3.86 -15.08
CA THR A 122 22.44 4.91 -14.33
C THR A 122 22.50 4.61 -12.83
N TYR A 123 21.37 4.19 -12.24
CA TYR A 123 21.33 3.81 -10.83
C TYR A 123 22.05 2.47 -10.58
N SER A 124 21.89 1.48 -11.45
CA SER A 124 22.53 0.16 -11.27
C SER A 124 24.05 0.21 -11.32
N HIS A 125 24.63 1.14 -12.08
CA HIS A 125 26.08 1.35 -12.11
C HIS A 125 26.64 1.96 -10.83
N ILE A 126 25.81 2.67 -10.04
CA ILE A 126 26.23 3.40 -8.85
C ILE A 126 25.83 2.66 -7.56
N GLY A 127 24.57 2.21 -7.47
CA GLY A 127 23.99 1.59 -6.27
C GLY A 127 23.60 0.12 -6.42
N GLY A 128 23.85 -0.49 -7.58
CA GLY A 128 23.55 -1.90 -7.85
C GLY A 128 22.08 -2.19 -8.09
N MET A 129 21.26 -2.17 -7.02
CA MET A 129 19.84 -2.51 -7.06
C MET A 129 18.98 -1.38 -6.52
N LEU A 130 17.85 -1.10 -7.19
CA LEU A 130 16.93 -0.06 -6.77
C LEU A 130 16.37 -0.32 -5.36
N PRO A 131 16.33 0.71 -4.49
CA PRO A 131 15.74 0.58 -3.17
C PRO A 131 14.25 0.28 -3.31
N HIS A 132 13.76 -0.58 -2.42
CA HIS A 132 12.36 -1.02 -2.44
C HIS A 132 11.41 0.01 -1.80
N ASN A 133 11.92 1.14 -1.33
CA ASN A 133 11.16 2.17 -0.65
C ASN A 133 11.01 3.42 -1.52
N LEU A 134 9.76 3.76 -1.81
CA LEU A 134 9.32 4.94 -2.57
C LEU A 134 10.11 6.22 -2.26
N PHE A 135 10.29 6.54 -0.97
CA PHE A 135 10.89 7.80 -0.55
C PHE A 135 12.40 7.82 -0.79
N PHE A 136 13.10 6.75 -0.40
CA PHE A 136 14.54 6.61 -0.68
C PHE A 136 14.82 6.55 -2.18
N GLN A 137 13.96 5.88 -2.95
CA GLN A 137 14.05 5.85 -4.41
C GLN A 137 13.89 7.25 -5.00
N ALA A 138 12.86 8.00 -4.59
CA ALA A 138 12.60 9.35 -5.09
C ALA A 138 13.74 10.33 -4.74
N LEU A 139 14.28 10.25 -3.52
CA LEU A 139 15.42 11.05 -3.09
C LEU A 139 16.68 10.73 -3.89
N ALA A 140 17.02 9.46 -4.04
CA ALA A 140 18.24 9.07 -4.75
C ALA A 140 18.17 9.38 -6.25
N GLN A 141 17.01 9.16 -6.89
CA GLN A 141 16.87 9.33 -8.34
C GLN A 141 16.58 10.77 -8.78
N GLY A 142 15.82 11.54 -8.01
CA GLY A 142 15.40 12.88 -8.43
C GLY A 142 15.71 13.99 -7.44
N GLY A 143 16.42 13.69 -6.35
CA GLY A 143 16.78 14.65 -5.32
C GLY A 143 15.56 15.32 -4.67
N ILE A 144 15.80 16.44 -4.02
CA ILE A 144 14.77 17.29 -3.41
C ILE A 144 13.81 17.84 -4.47
N ILE A 145 14.31 18.15 -5.67
CA ILE A 145 13.50 18.73 -6.75
C ILE A 145 12.35 17.81 -7.16
N TYR A 146 12.57 16.50 -7.19
CA TYR A 146 11.50 15.54 -7.46
C TYR A 146 10.76 15.12 -6.19
N PHE A 147 11.48 14.92 -5.09
CA PHE A 147 10.90 14.41 -3.85
C PHE A 147 9.86 15.36 -3.26
N VAL A 148 10.12 16.67 -3.22
CA VAL A 148 9.21 17.63 -2.59
C VAL A 148 7.86 17.71 -3.31
N PRO A 149 7.79 17.91 -4.64
CA PRO A 149 6.51 17.87 -5.35
C PRO A 149 5.76 16.54 -5.19
N LEU A 150 6.48 15.41 -5.26
CA LEU A 150 5.88 14.09 -5.05
C LEU A 150 5.31 13.95 -3.64
N PHE A 151 6.05 14.39 -2.63
CA PHE A 151 5.62 14.32 -1.23
C PHE A 151 4.40 15.20 -0.99
N ILE A 152 4.41 16.44 -1.50
CA ILE A 152 3.24 17.33 -1.45
C ILE A 152 2.04 16.67 -2.11
N PHE A 153 2.20 16.11 -3.31
CA PHE A 153 1.12 15.42 -4.03
C PHE A 153 0.52 14.27 -3.22
N ILE A 154 1.38 13.43 -2.61
CA ILE A 154 0.94 12.32 -1.75
C ILE A 154 0.14 12.84 -0.54
N ILE A 155 0.61 13.89 0.12
CA ILE A 155 -0.07 14.49 1.27
C ILE A 155 -1.41 15.11 0.85
N THR A 156 -1.45 15.87 -0.24
CA THR A 156 -2.70 16.46 -0.76
C THR A 156 -3.72 15.38 -1.10
N LEU A 157 -3.30 14.28 -1.72
CA LEU A 157 -4.18 13.14 -1.99
C LEU A 157 -4.69 12.48 -0.71
N LEU A 158 -3.81 12.29 0.27
CA LEU A 158 -4.15 11.67 1.54
C LEU A 158 -5.20 12.51 2.31
N LEU A 159 -4.99 13.83 2.38
CA LEU A 159 -5.94 14.78 2.98
C LEU A 159 -7.27 14.82 2.21
N THR A 160 -7.23 14.79 0.89
CA THR A 160 -8.44 14.75 0.04
C THR A 160 -9.24 13.47 0.29
N CYS A 161 -8.56 12.32 0.39
CA CYS A 161 -9.21 11.04 0.67
C CYS A 161 -9.81 11.00 2.08
N LEU A 162 -9.12 11.55 3.08
CA LEU A 162 -9.62 11.70 4.46
C LEU A 162 -10.93 12.49 4.50
N ASN A 163 -10.97 13.64 3.81
CA ASN A 163 -12.11 14.55 3.84
C ASN A 163 -13.31 14.03 3.03
N ASN A 164 -13.07 13.29 1.94
CA ASN A 164 -14.16 12.86 1.06
C ASN A 164 -14.84 11.57 1.54
N ASN A 165 -14.05 10.52 1.83
CA ASN A 165 -14.56 9.20 2.21
C ASN A 165 -13.46 8.34 2.83
N SER A 166 -13.69 7.86 4.06
CA SER A 166 -12.75 6.98 4.77
C SER A 166 -12.39 5.72 3.98
N LYS A 167 -13.28 5.23 3.09
CA LYS A 167 -13.01 4.09 2.19
C LYS A 167 -11.82 4.35 1.25
N TYR A 168 -11.77 5.52 0.62
CA TYR A 168 -10.69 5.87 -0.30
C TYR A 168 -9.37 6.12 0.44
N PHE A 169 -9.44 6.61 1.67
CA PHE A 169 -8.27 6.76 2.52
C PHE A 169 -7.57 5.43 2.80
N TYR A 170 -8.31 4.41 3.27
CA TYR A 170 -7.72 3.09 3.53
C TYR A 170 -7.18 2.43 2.25
N LEU A 171 -7.88 2.62 1.13
CA LEU A 171 -7.42 2.14 -0.17
C LEU A 171 -6.10 2.81 -0.59
N PHE A 172 -5.99 4.12 -0.40
CA PHE A 172 -4.78 4.88 -0.69
C PHE A 172 -3.61 4.44 0.20
N ILE A 173 -3.85 4.23 1.51
CA ILE A 173 -2.84 3.68 2.43
C ILE A 173 -2.36 2.30 1.97
N LEU A 174 -3.28 1.41 1.55
CA LEU A 174 -2.93 0.07 1.05
C LEU A 174 -1.97 0.15 -0.14
N ILE A 175 -2.21 1.09 -1.04
CA ILE A 175 -1.38 1.29 -2.23
C ILE A 175 -0.03 1.90 -1.86
N LEU A 176 -0.02 2.89 -0.95
CA LEU A 176 1.20 3.54 -0.49
C LEU A 176 2.11 2.56 0.26
N PHE A 177 1.57 1.77 1.19
CA PHE A 177 2.29 0.67 1.83
C PHE A 177 2.81 -0.35 0.82
N GLY A 178 1.99 -0.68 -0.17
CA GLY A 178 2.39 -1.56 -1.26
C GLY A 178 3.58 -1.05 -2.05
N ALA A 179 3.62 0.26 -2.32
CA ALA A 179 4.71 0.91 -3.04
C ALA A 179 5.98 1.08 -2.21
N MET A 180 5.89 1.05 -0.88
CA MET A 180 7.07 0.97 0.00
C MET A 180 7.74 -0.41 0.01
N LEU A 181 7.14 -1.42 -0.65
CA LEU A 181 7.64 -2.79 -0.68
C LEU A 181 8.03 -3.26 -2.10
N ILE A 182 7.76 -2.47 -3.13
CA ILE A 182 8.01 -2.82 -4.54
C ILE A 182 9.02 -1.82 -5.09
N PRO A 183 10.14 -2.28 -5.68
CA PRO A 183 11.05 -1.36 -6.36
C PRO A 183 10.37 -0.93 -7.66
N ASN A 184 10.48 0.36 -8.01
CA ASN A 184 9.91 0.99 -9.20
C ASN A 184 8.55 1.72 -8.99
N ILE A 185 8.67 2.97 -8.55
CA ILE A 185 7.60 3.96 -8.42
C ILE A 185 6.91 4.32 -9.75
N LEU A 186 7.66 4.30 -10.86
CA LEU A 186 7.17 4.61 -12.21
C LEU A 186 6.59 3.39 -12.91
N SER A 187 6.52 2.25 -12.21
CA SER A 187 5.68 1.14 -12.64
C SER A 187 4.28 1.70 -12.92
N SER A 188 3.83 1.57 -14.17
CA SER A 188 2.49 1.96 -14.64
C SER A 188 1.37 1.50 -13.71
N ARG A 189 1.66 0.46 -12.91
CA ARG A 189 0.77 -0.16 -11.94
C ARG A 189 0.44 0.69 -10.72
N PHE A 190 1.33 1.57 -10.27
CA PHE A 190 1.07 2.42 -9.10
C PHE A 190 0.31 3.68 -9.50
N ILE A 191 0.80 4.37 -10.52
CA ILE A 191 0.23 5.61 -11.04
C ILE A 191 -1.22 5.42 -11.48
N GLY A 192 -1.52 4.34 -12.23
CA GLY A 192 -2.88 4.08 -12.71
C GLY A 192 -3.91 3.90 -11.59
N VAL A 193 -3.53 3.24 -10.48
CA VAL A 193 -4.47 3.05 -9.34
C VAL A 193 -4.65 4.36 -8.57
N VAL A 194 -3.57 5.11 -8.35
CA VAL A 194 -3.64 6.41 -7.67
C VAL A 194 -4.53 7.37 -8.45
N PHE A 195 -4.38 7.41 -9.77
CA PHE A 195 -5.21 8.25 -10.64
C PHE A 195 -6.68 7.85 -10.60
N LEU A 196 -6.97 6.55 -10.64
CA LEU A 196 -8.34 6.03 -10.52
C LEU A 196 -8.99 6.40 -9.19
N ILE A 197 -8.25 6.32 -8.07
CA ILE A 197 -8.75 6.73 -6.75
C ILE A 197 -9.02 8.23 -6.71
N PHE A 198 -8.13 9.03 -7.28
CA PHE A 198 -8.30 10.47 -7.33
C PHE A 198 -9.58 10.86 -8.08
N VAL A 199 -9.80 10.28 -9.27
CA VAL A 199 -11.00 10.51 -10.07
C VAL A 199 -12.27 10.11 -9.31
N LEU A 200 -12.30 8.91 -8.71
CA LEU A 200 -13.46 8.44 -7.94
C LEU A 200 -13.72 9.31 -6.69
N SER A 201 -12.66 9.78 -6.04
CA SER A 201 -12.76 10.66 -4.87
C SER A 201 -13.38 12.01 -5.23
N LEU A 202 -12.99 12.59 -6.38
CA LEU A 202 -13.56 13.83 -6.89
C LEU A 202 -15.03 13.68 -7.28
N GLU A 203 -15.38 12.60 -7.98
CA GLU A 203 -16.76 12.31 -8.40
C GLU A 203 -17.70 12.17 -7.19
N ASN A 204 -17.24 11.46 -6.15
CA ASN A 204 -18.00 11.31 -4.92
C ASN A 204 -18.21 12.65 -4.17
N ASN A 205 -17.25 13.57 -4.21
CA ASN A 205 -17.40 14.91 -3.63
C ASN A 205 -18.39 15.77 -4.44
N LYS A 206 -18.35 15.70 -5.78
CA LYS A 206 -19.34 16.36 -6.65
C LYS A 206 -20.77 15.89 -6.35
N ASN A 207 -20.99 14.58 -6.20
CA ASN A 207 -22.31 14.04 -5.88
C ASN A 207 -22.83 14.49 -4.51
N LYS A 208 -21.96 14.60 -3.50
CA LYS A 208 -22.31 15.17 -2.18
C LYS A 208 -22.72 16.64 -2.25
N ARG A 209 -22.10 17.44 -3.14
CA ARG A 209 -22.45 18.86 -3.33
C ARG A 209 -23.71 19.06 -4.18
N ALA A 210 -23.97 18.17 -5.13
CA ALA A 210 -25.15 18.24 -5.99
C ALA A 210 -26.44 17.81 -5.26
N TYR A 211 -26.32 16.94 -4.26
CA TYR A 211 -27.45 16.48 -3.44
C TYR A 211 -27.06 16.57 -1.94
N PRO A 212 -27.07 17.76 -1.34
CA PRO A 212 -26.93 17.89 0.11
C PRO A 212 -28.21 17.34 0.75
N ILE A 213 -28.10 16.18 1.40
CA ILE A 213 -29.14 15.64 2.29
C ILE A 213 -29.04 16.34 3.64
#